data_AF-A0A442V7Q9-F1
#
_entry.id   AF-A0A442V7Q9-F1
#
_cell.length_a   1.000
_cell.length_b   1.000
_cell.length_c   1.000
_cell.angle_alpha   90.00
_cell.angle_beta   90.00
_cell.angle_gamma   90.00
#
_symmetry.space_group_name_H-M   'P 1'
#
loop_
_entity.id
_entity.type
_entity.pdbx_description
1 polymer ?
#
loop_
_entity_poly.entity_id
_entity_poly.type
_entity_poly.pdbx_seq_one_letter_code
_entity_poly.pdbx_strand_id
1 'polypeptide(L)' 'MDDNKTENELGLIWGADNIARAIGRKPGITLHMLQNDHIPGAKQVCGRWVIARSKLCEAFGMAEVA' A
#
# COMPACT_ATOMS: atom_id res chain seq x y z
N MET A 1 -8.31 -18.66 -15.05
CA MET A 1 -7.52 -17.42 -14.96
C MET A 1 -8.21 -16.51 -13.95
N ASP A 2 -7.40 -15.78 -13.18
CA ASP A 2 -7.77 -14.74 -12.20
C ASP A 2 -8.25 -15.22 -10.81
N ASP A 3 -7.38 -15.99 -10.16
CA ASP A 3 -7.36 -16.13 -8.69
C ASP A 3 -6.88 -14.81 -8.05
N ASN A 4 -7.81 -13.86 -7.87
CA ASN A 4 -7.63 -12.72 -6.99
C ASN A 4 -8.72 -12.72 -5.91
N LYS A 5 -8.82 -13.82 -5.17
CA LYS A 5 -9.65 -13.91 -3.98
C LYS A 5 -8.79 -14.41 -2.82
N THR A 6 -7.93 -13.51 -2.35
CA THR A 6 -7.24 -13.64 -1.08
C THR A 6 -7.22 -12.28 -0.41
N GLU A 7 -8.41 -11.73 -0.24
CA GLU A 7 -8.78 -10.84 0.87
C GLU A 7 -8.63 -11.60 2.21
N ASN A 8 -7.54 -12.38 2.40
CA ASN A 8 -7.18 -13.02 3.64
C ASN A 8 -7.00 -11.90 4.65
N GLU A 9 -7.94 -11.78 5.60
CA GLU A 9 -7.87 -11.48 7.04
C GLU A 9 -6.89 -10.40 7.58
N LEU A 10 -5.89 -9.98 6.81
CA LEU A 10 -4.80 -9.05 7.12
C LEU A 10 -4.86 -7.76 6.28
N GLY A 11 -5.72 -7.69 5.24
CA GLY A 11 -5.94 -6.47 4.45
C GLY A 11 -4.68 -5.94 3.75
N LEU A 12 -3.86 -6.81 3.16
CA LEU A 12 -2.59 -6.46 2.52
C LEU A 12 -2.78 -5.92 1.09
N ILE A 13 -2.22 -4.76 0.80
CA ILE A 13 -2.19 -4.08 -0.49
C ILE A 13 -0.84 -4.38 -1.17
N TRP A 14 -0.89 -4.93 -2.37
CA TRP A 14 0.29 -5.29 -3.16
C TRP A 14 0.46 -4.40 -4.39
N GLY A 15 1.70 -4.01 -4.66
CA GLY A 15 2.10 -3.15 -5.76
C GLY A 15 2.11 -1.67 -5.40
N ALA A 16 3.13 -0.95 -5.85
CA ALA A 16 3.21 0.51 -5.67
C ALA A 16 2.01 1.24 -6.29
N ASP A 17 1.44 0.69 -7.37
CA ASP A 17 0.25 1.25 -8.03
C ASP A 17 -1.01 1.17 -7.16
N ASN A 18 -1.31 0.02 -6.55
CA ASN A 18 -2.44 -0.11 -5.64
C ASN A 18 -2.25 0.74 -4.38
N ILE A 19 -1.03 0.84 -3.86
CA ILE A 19 -0.71 1.73 -2.74
C ILE A 19 -0.92 3.18 -3.14
N ALA A 20 -0.48 3.57 -4.33
CA ALA A 20 -0.66 4.92 -4.88
C ALA A 20 -2.13 5.27 -5.03
N ARG A 21 -2.94 4.34 -5.52
CA ARG A 21 -4.39 4.47 -5.65
C ARG A 21 -5.06 4.58 -4.27
N ALA A 22 -4.59 3.83 -3.28
CA ALA A 22 -5.11 3.91 -1.92
C ALA A 22 -4.82 5.26 -1.23
N ILE A 23 -3.67 5.90 -1.52
CA ILE A 23 -3.31 7.22 -0.98
C ILE A 23 -3.72 8.39 -1.89
N GLY A 24 -4.29 8.12 -3.07
CA GLY A 24 -4.66 9.14 -4.06
C GLY A 24 -3.47 9.87 -4.71
N ARG A 25 -2.29 9.24 -4.82
CA ARG A 25 -1.09 9.80 -5.45
C ARG A 25 -0.74 9.11 -6.76
N LYS A 26 0.16 9.74 -7.53
CA LYS A 26 0.75 9.13 -8.73
C LYS A 26 1.71 8.00 -8.33
N PRO A 27 1.70 6.86 -9.04
CA PRO A 27 2.53 5.69 -8.72
C PRO A 27 4.03 5.96 -8.69
N GLY A 28 4.53 6.84 -9.56
CA GLY A 28 5.96 7.22 -9.56
C GLY A 28 6.39 7.95 -8.29
N ILE A 29 5.53 8.83 -7.76
CA ILE A 29 5.80 9.56 -6.50
C ILE A 29 5.72 8.58 -5.33
N THR A 30 4.71 7.71 -5.32
CA THR A 30 4.54 6.68 -4.31
C THR A 30 5.72 5.71 -4.28
N LEU A 31 6.22 5.27 -5.44
CA LEU A 31 7.41 4.42 -5.50
C LEU A 31 8.62 5.11 -4.89
N HIS A 32 8.84 6.38 -5.20
CA HIS A 32 9.93 7.15 -4.63
C HIS A 32 9.77 7.33 -3.11
N MET A 33 8.54 7.56 -2.62
CA MET A 33 8.22 7.62 -1.19
C MET A 33 8.46 6.28 -0.48
N LEU A 34 8.08 5.16 -1.11
CA LEU A 34 8.33 3.81 -0.61
C LEU A 34 9.84 3.53 -0.52
N GLN A 35 10.61 3.93 -1.53
CA GLN A 35 12.07 3.78 -1.55
C GLN A 35 12.81 4.66 -0.54
N ASN A 36 12.23 5.81 -0.16
CA ASN A 36 12.80 6.75 0.81
C ASN A 36 12.22 6.54 2.23
N ASP A 37 11.58 5.39 2.50
CA ASP A 37 10.99 5.04 3.81
C ASP A 37 9.96 6.05 4.36
N HIS A 38 9.35 6.86 3.49
CA HIS A 38 8.29 7.82 3.90
C HIS A 38 6.95 7.16 4.20
N ILE A 39 6.76 5.88 3.83
CA ILE A 39 5.55 5.12 4.13
C ILE A 39 5.90 4.04 5.16
N PRO A 40 5.72 4.33 6.47
CA PRO A 40 6.04 3.36 7.51
C PRO A 40 5.15 2.12 7.40
N GLY A 41 5.77 0.95 7.45
CA GLY A 41 5.09 -0.35 7.34
C GLY A 41 4.94 -0.88 5.91
N ALA A 42 5.43 -0.14 4.91
CA ALA A 42 5.62 -0.70 3.58
C ALA A 42 6.86 -1.57 3.53
N LYS A 43 6.76 -2.73 2.88
CA LYS A 43 7.86 -3.68 2.73
C LYS A 43 8.02 -4.07 1.27
N GLN A 44 9.26 -4.14 0.81
CA GLN A 44 9.55 -4.71 -0.51
C GLN A 44 9.70 -6.23 -0.37
N VAL A 45 8.89 -6.98 -1.11
CA VAL A 45 8.91 -8.45 -1.17
C VAL A 45 9.04 -8.86 -2.63
N CYS A 46 10.15 -9.52 -2.98
CA CYS A 46 10.41 -10.04 -4.33
C CYS A 46 10.19 -9.00 -5.45
N GLY A 47 10.66 -7.77 -5.24
CA GLY A 47 10.53 -6.67 -6.22
C GLY A 47 9.14 -6.02 -6.30
N ARG A 48 8.17 -6.46 -5.50
CA ARG A 48 6.86 -5.80 -5.34
C ARG A 48 6.77 -5.17 -3.96
N TRP A 49 6.09 -4.03 -3.87
CA TRP A 49 5.81 -3.39 -2.60
C TRP A 49 4.54 -3.96 -1.98
N VAL A 50 4.55 -4.24 -0.68
CA VAL A 50 3.39 -4.70 0.08
C VAL A 50 3.23 -3.86 1.33
N ILE A 51 2.00 -3.50 1.67
CA ILE A 51 1.66 -2.80 2.90
C ILE A 51 0.30 -3.24 3.41
N ALA A 52 0.12 -3.34 4.72
CA ALA A 52 -1.19 -3.55 5.31
C ALA A 52 -2.03 -2.27 5.24
N ARG A 53 -3.31 -2.38 4.86
CA ARG A 53 -4.25 -1.25 4.81
C ARG A 53 -4.35 -0.54 6.16
N SER A 54 -4.31 -1.28 7.28
CA SER A 54 -4.28 -0.70 8.63
C SER A 54 -3.03 0.16 8.86
N LYS A 55 -1.85 -0.33 8.45
CA LYS A 55 -0.59 0.43 8.56
C LYS A 55 -0.57 1.65 7.66
N LEU A 56 -1.16 1.54 6.47
CA LEU A 56 -1.34 2.68 5.58
C LEU A 56 -2.24 3.74 6.25
N CYS A 57 -3.35 3.33 6.84
CA CYS A 57 -4.26 4.20 7.58
C CYS A 57 -3.57 4.90 8.77
N GLU A 58 -2.83 4.14 9.58
CA GLU A 58 -2.01 4.66 10.69
C GLU A 58 -0.94 5.65 10.21
N ALA A 59 -0.22 5.31 9.13
CA ALA A 59 0.87 6.11 8.58
C ALA A 59 0.41 7.48 8.07
N PHE A 60 -0.78 7.55 7.49
CA PHE A 60 -1.33 8.77 6.91
C PHE A 60 -2.34 9.47 7.82
N GLY A 61 -2.64 8.92 9.01
CA GLY A 61 -3.60 9.50 9.95
C GLY A 61 -5.01 9.68 9.38
N MET A 62 -5.36 8.90 8.36
CA MET A 62 -6.66 9.00 7.69
C MET A 62 -7.71 8.27 8.50
N ALA A 63 -8.41 8.98 9.40
CA ALA A 63 -9.77 8.61 9.72
C ALA A 63 -10.56 8.62 8.41
N GLU A 64 -11.08 7.47 8.02
CA GLU A 64 -11.98 7.28 6.89
C GLU A 64 -13.01 8.42 6.79
N VAL A 65 -12.96 9.20 5.70
CA VAL A 65 -14.12 10.00 5.30
C VAL A 65 -15.12 9.03 4.69
N ALA A 66 -16.17 8.78 5.47
CA ALA A 66 -17.36 8.00 5.13
C ALA A 66 -18.08 8.50 3.87
#